data_AF-A0ABD7DKS0-F1
#
_entry.id   AF-A0ABD7DKS0-F1
#
_cell.length_a   1.000
_cell.length_b   1.000
_cell.length_c   1.000
_cell.angle_alpha   90.00
_cell.angle_beta   90.00
_cell.angle_gamma   90.00
#
_symmetry.space_group_name_H-M   'P 1'
#
loop_
_entity.id
_entity.type
_entity.pdbx_description
1 polymer ?
#
loop_
_entity_poly.entity_id
_entity_poly.type
_entity_poly.pdbx_seq_one_letter_code
_entity_poly.pdbx_strand_id
1 'polypeptide(L)'
;MKNTGVTRKVDELGRVVIPIELRRTLGIAEGTALDFHVDGENIILRKPEKSCFVTGEVSESNIELLGGRMVLSKEGASELLDLLQKCGMANA
;
A
#
# COMPACT_ATOMS: atom_id res chain seq x y z
N MET A 1 21.43 2.39 -2.08
CA MET A 1 20.90 1.13 -2.67
C MET A 1 21.69 -0.04 -2.12
N LYS A 2 21.03 -1.06 -1.55
CA LYS A 2 21.71 -2.32 -1.20
C LYS A 2 21.73 -3.19 -2.45
N ASN A 3 22.92 -3.42 -3.00
CA ASN A 3 23.06 -4.31 -4.15
C ASN A 3 23.04 -5.76 -3.67
N THR A 4 22.00 -6.50 -4.03
CA THR A 4 21.88 -7.91 -3.67
C THR A 4 22.72 -8.80 -4.59
N GLY A 5 23.17 -8.28 -5.74
CA GLY A 5 23.99 -9.03 -6.72
C GLY A 5 23.28 -10.22 -7.37
N VAL A 6 21.98 -10.37 -7.16
CA VAL A 6 21.19 -11.50 -7.68
C VAL A 6 20.56 -11.13 -9.02
N THR A 7 21.00 -11.80 -10.08
CA THR A 7 20.42 -11.66 -11.42
C THR A 7 19.41 -12.77 -11.67
N ARG A 8 18.22 -12.40 -12.14
CA ARG A 8 17.21 -13.35 -12.63
C ARG A 8 16.85 -13.04 -14.07
N LYS A 9 16.71 -14.10 -14.87
CA LYS A 9 16.18 -14.00 -16.23
C LYS A 9 14.68 -13.76 -16.16
N VAL A 10 14.20 -13.00 -17.13
CA VAL A 10 12.78 -12.83 -17.40
C VAL A 10 12.26 -14.12 -18.02
N ASP A 11 11.05 -14.54 -17.67
CA ASP A 11 10.41 -15.68 -18.34
C ASP A 11 9.80 -15.30 -19.69
N GLU A 12 9.20 -16.27 -20.38
CA GLU A 12 8.61 -16.09 -21.72
C GLU A 12 7.43 -15.09 -21.74
N LEU A 13 6.86 -14.77 -20.59
CA LEU A 13 5.72 -13.86 -20.45
C LEU A 13 6.11 -12.48 -19.91
N GLY A 14 7.41 -12.22 -19.72
CA GLY A 14 7.87 -10.94 -19.19
C GLY A 14 7.87 -10.84 -17.66
N ARG A 15 7.65 -11.95 -16.94
CA ARG A 15 7.59 -11.94 -15.47
C ARG A 15 8.98 -12.09 -14.87
N VAL A 16 9.19 -11.45 -13.72
CA VAL A 16 10.42 -11.54 -12.92
C VAL A 16 10.10 -12.21 -11.59
N VAL A 17 10.98 -13.12 -11.16
CA VAL A 17 10.86 -13.81 -9.87
C VAL A 17 11.63 -13.07 -8.79
N ILE A 18 10.96 -12.74 -7.69
CA ILE A 18 11.60 -12.21 -6.48
C ILE A 18 12.20 -13.39 -5.69
N PRO A 19 13.52 -13.39 -5.40
CA PRO A 19 14.17 -14.41 -4.58
C PRO A 19 13.48 -14.62 -3.23
N ILE A 20 13.45 -15.87 -2.75
CA ILE A 20 12.77 -16.25 -1.51
C ILE A 20 13.29 -15.49 -0.28
N GLU A 21 14.59 -15.19 -0.26
CA GLU A 21 15.24 -14.41 0.80
C GLU A 21 14.65 -13.01 0.89
N LEU A 22 14.55 -12.30 -0.24
CA LEU A 22 13.95 -10.96 -0.28
C LEU A 22 12.47 -10.99 0.07
N ARG A 23 11.73 -12.02 -0.35
CA ARG A 23 10.34 -12.19 0.06
C ARG A 23 10.19 -12.29 1.58
N ARG A 24 11.06 -13.03 2.25
CA ARG A 24 11.05 -13.16 3.72
C ARG A 24 11.45 -11.86 4.41
N THR A 25 12.54 -11.23 3.97
CA THR A 25 13.04 -9.98 4.56
C THR A 25 12.07 -8.82 4.38
N LEU A 26 11.44 -8.72 3.21
CA LEU A 26 10.48 -7.67 2.90
C LEU A 26 9.05 -8.04 3.30
N GLY A 27 8.80 -9.25 3.81
CA GLY A 27 7.45 -9.72 4.16
C GLY A 27 6.48 -9.66 2.98
N ILE A 28 6.90 -10.16 1.80
CA ILE A 28 6.07 -10.27 0.60
C ILE A 28 5.57 -11.71 0.53
N ALA A 29 4.30 -11.91 0.88
CA ALA A 29 3.64 -13.21 0.81
C ALA A 29 2.96 -13.40 -0.55
N GLU A 30 2.47 -14.62 -0.79
CA GLU A 30 1.60 -14.88 -1.93
C GLU A 30 0.34 -13.99 -1.85
N GLY A 31 -0.06 -13.41 -2.98
CA GLY A 31 -1.19 -12.48 -3.05
C GLY A 31 -0.90 -11.06 -2.53
N THR A 32 0.31 -10.75 -2.06
CA THR A 32 0.68 -9.37 -1.69
C THR A 32 0.69 -8.46 -2.91
N ALA A 33 -0.12 -7.40 -2.89
CA ALA A 33 -0.10 -6.36 -3.91
C ALA A 33 1.20 -5.53 -3.80
N LEU A 34 1.77 -5.18 -4.95
CA LEU A 34 2.95 -4.33 -5.05
C LEU A 34 2.71 -3.29 -6.14
N ASP A 35 3.10 -2.06 -5.85
CA ASP A 35 2.97 -0.95 -6.78
C ASP A 35 4.24 -0.81 -7.63
N PHE A 36 4.04 -0.70 -8.93
CA PHE A 36 5.10 -0.47 -9.90
C PHE A 36 5.30 1.03 -10.12
N HIS A 37 6.53 1.48 -9.90
CA HIS A 37 6.97 2.84 -10.18
C HIS A 37 8.14 2.80 -11.16
N VAL A 38 8.20 3.80 -12.03
CA VAL A 38 9.30 3.97 -12.99
C VAL A 38 10.07 5.23 -12.64
N ASP A 39 11.38 5.11 -12.47
CA ASP A 39 12.30 6.21 -12.19
C ASP A 39 13.51 6.13 -13.14
N GLY A 40 13.42 6.88 -14.23
CA GLY A 40 14.34 6.77 -15.36
C GLY A 40 14.29 5.37 -15.99
N GLU A 41 15.42 4.66 -15.97
CA GLU A 41 15.54 3.28 -16.45
C GLU A 41 15.27 2.23 -15.35
N ASN A 42 14.97 2.67 -14.12
CA ASN A 42 14.75 1.78 -13.00
C ASN A 42 13.27 1.47 -12.81
N ILE A 43 12.96 0.19 -12.54
CA ILE A 43 11.67 -0.25 -12.03
C ILE A 43 11.78 -0.36 -10.51
N ILE A 44 10.93 0.37 -9.79
CA ILE A 44 10.87 0.37 -8.34
C ILE A 44 9.56 -0.31 -7.91
N LEU A 45 9.69 -1.37 -7.13
CA LEU A 45 8.55 -2.05 -6.51
C LEU A 45 8.38 -1.56 -5.07
N ARG A 46 7.18 -1.08 -4.72
CA ARG A 46 6.83 -0.68 -3.35
C ARG A 46 5.64 -1.46 -2.83
N LYS A 47 5.59 -1.69 -1.52
CA LYS A 47 4.34 -2.12 -0.89
C LYS A 47 3.36 -0.94 -0.93
N PRO A 48 2.07 -1.18 -1.22
CA PRO A 48 1.09 -0.12 -1.17
C PRO A 48 1.09 0.46 0.24
N GLU A 49 1.36 1.76 0.30
CA GLU A 49 1.31 2.52 1.54
C GLU A 49 -0.16 2.67 1.92
N LYS A 50 -0.51 2.22 3.13
CA LYS A 50 -1.84 2.43 3.69
C LYS A 50 -1.98 3.90 4.10
N SER A 51 -2.08 4.82 3.15
CA SER A 51 -2.31 6.24 3.45
C SER A 51 -3.75 6.45 3.90
N CYS A 52 -3.94 7.11 5.03
CA CYS A 52 -5.26 7.54 5.48
C CYS A 52 -5.86 8.52 4.45
N PHE A 53 -7.10 8.28 4.02
CA PHE A 53 -7.81 9.13 3.07
C PHE A 53 -8.10 10.54 3.60
N VAL A 54 -8.23 10.69 4.92
CA VAL A 54 -8.59 11.96 5.58
C VAL A 54 -7.33 12.74 6.01
N THR A 55 -6.44 12.08 6.75
CA THR A 55 -5.26 12.75 7.34
C THR A 55 -4.02 12.69 6.44
N GLY A 56 -4.00 11.82 5.44
CA GLY A 56 -2.82 11.56 4.60
C GLY A 56 -1.72 10.77 5.31
N GLU A 57 -1.91 10.38 6.58
CA GLU A 57 -0.91 9.64 7.34
C GLU A 57 -0.72 8.24 6.79
N VAL A 58 0.53 7.88 6.51
CA VAL A 58 0.90 6.53 6.08
C VAL A 58 1.35 5.74 7.29
N SER A 59 0.58 4.71 7.64
CA SER A 59 0.94 3.80 8.72
C SER A 59 0.43 2.38 8.44
N GLU A 60 1.20 1.37 8.80
CA GLU A 60 0.75 -0.03 8.74
C GLU A 60 -0.43 -0.31 9.69
N SER A 61 -0.64 0.54 10.70
CA SER A 61 -1.77 0.45 11.63
C SER A 61 -3.09 0.98 11.06
N ASN A 62 -3.07 1.51 9.83
CA ASN A 62 -4.28 2.06 9.21
C ASN A 62 -5.23 0.94 8.80
N ILE A 63 -6.52 1.21 9.02
CA ILE A 63 -7.60 0.26 8.87
C ILE A 63 -8.13 0.35 7.44
N GLU A 64 -8.21 -0.79 6.77
CA GLU A 64 -8.86 -0.92 5.47
C GLU A 64 -10.35 -1.15 5.66
N LEU A 65 -11.15 -0.33 4.98
CA LEU A 65 -12.60 -0.38 4.94
C LEU A 65 -13.06 -0.54 3.49
N LEU A 66 -14.30 -1.01 3.30
CA LEU A 66 -14.92 -1.18 1.98
C LEU A 66 -14.11 -2.08 1.01
N GLY A 67 -13.43 -3.10 1.54
CA GLY A 67 -12.62 -4.03 0.74
C GLY A 67 -11.37 -3.39 0.12
N GLY A 68 -10.71 -2.48 0.85
CA GLY A 68 -9.47 -1.83 0.43
C GLY A 68 -9.68 -0.54 -0.38
N ARG A 69 -10.93 -0.12 -0.61
CA ARG A 69 -11.24 1.15 -1.30
C ARG A 69 -11.03 2.38 -0.44
N MET A 70 -11.07 2.23 0.88
CA MET A 70 -10.90 3.32 1.82
C MET A 70 -9.97 2.88 2.94
N VAL A 71 -8.91 3.63 3.17
CA VAL A 71 -7.94 3.38 4.24
C VAL A 71 -8.01 4.56 5.19
N LEU A 72 -8.20 4.30 6.49
CA LEU A 72 -8.30 5.35 7.50
C LEU A 72 -7.36 5.07 8.67
N SER A 73 -6.71 6.13 9.17
CA SER A 73 -6.11 6.14 10.50
C SER A 73 -7.21 6.28 11.57
N LYS A 74 -6.88 6.02 12.83
CA LYS A 74 -7.85 6.13 13.94
C LYS A 74 -8.37 7.56 14.07
N GLU A 75 -7.47 8.51 13.88
CA GLU A 75 -7.68 9.94 13.92
C GLU A 75 -8.60 10.37 12.77
N GLY A 76 -8.28 9.97 11.54
CA GLY A 76 -9.11 10.27 10.36
C GLY A 76 -10.49 9.63 10.40
N ALA A 77 -10.62 8.45 11.03
CA ALA A 77 -11.92 7.82 11.23
C ALA A 77 -12.80 8.61 12.22
N SER A 78 -12.22 9.14 13.31
CA SER A 78 -12.95 9.97 14.28
C SER A 78 -13.44 11.27 13.64
N GLU A 79 -12.59 11.95 12.86
CA GLU A 79 -12.95 13.19 12.19
C GLU A 79 -14.07 12.98 11.15
N LEU A 80 -14.00 11.88 10.39
CA LEU A 80 -15.05 11.53 9.43
C LEU A 80 -16.40 11.26 10.12
N LEU A 81 -16.38 10.56 11.27
CA LEU A 81 -17.58 10.30 12.07
C LEU A 81 -18.23 11.59 12.58
N ASP A 82 -17.41 12.52 13.08
CA ASP A 82 -17.90 13.82 13.55
C ASP A 82 -18.54 14.65 12.43
N LEU A 83 -17.95 14.63 11.23
CA LEU A 83 -18.50 15.31 10.06
C LEU A 83 -19.83 14.70 9.60
N LEU A 84 -19.93 13.37 9.58
CA LEU A 84 -21.17 12.67 9.21
C LEU A 84 -22.30 12.94 10.22
N GLN A 85 -21.98 12.98 11.52
CA GLN A 85 -22.96 13.33 12.56
C GLN A 85 -23.43 14.78 12.43
N LYS A 86 -22.53 15.72 12.16
CA LYS A 86 -22.89 17.14 11.95
C LYS A 86 -23.74 17.35 10.68
N CYS A 87 -23.41 16.67 9.59
CA CYS A 87 -24.21 16.72 8.35
C CYS A 87 -25.59 16.06 8.51
N GLY A 88 -25.71 15.01 9.34
CA GLY A 88 -26.98 14.37 9.64
C GLY A 88 -28.00 15.29 10.34
N MET A 89 -27.53 16.33 11.04
CA MET A 89 -28.39 17.31 11.73
C MET A 89 -28.77 18.52 10.87
N ALA A 90 -28.16 18.72 9.70
CA ALA A 90 -28.47 19.84 8.82
C ALA A 90 -29.67 19.56 7.87
N ASN A 91 -30.15 18.31 7.83
CA ASN A 91 -31.23 17.87 6.95
C ASN A 91 -32.48 17.38 7.71
N ALA A 92 -32.64 17.79 8.98
CA ALA A 92 -33.84 17.52 9.80
C ALA A 92 -34.61 18.81 10.09
#